data_AF-A0A353EYN1-F1
#
_entry.id   AF-A0A353EYN1-F1
#
_cell.length_a   1.000
_cell.length_b   1.000
_cell.length_c   1.000
_cell.angle_alpha   90.00
_cell.angle_beta   90.00
_cell.angle_gamma   90.00
#
_symmetry.space_group_name_H-M   'P 1'
#
loop_
_entity.id
_entity.type
_entity.pdbx_description
1 polymer ?
#
loop_
_entity_poly.entity_id
_entity_poly.type
_entity_poly.pdbx_seq_one_letter_code
_entity_poly.pdbx_strand_id
1 'polypeptide(L)'
;MKKRSWLSCLLALAMLLSCFAAVMLPASAEGATYDSDDAAVEAGYYFRLNDKYYKNLVDAHLDVVDGDTIYMLADYTNNSAHEYVGWDAAKRAYTDTKTYTIIGGGHTYSSSVTHGLHFYSANVTIDGMNYAVATGNVSGMRIERSAKVTLKNCTFEKLGVSDKTWNTPVIVYGALTLDEGAVLKNNGEGANANSHGAYLEGKDENEQLKAGEIIPKLVLKANSTIDAKQYAIYESTQSELEVLSHTVKLIDSSSAEHTGSWRKAKSDTTVTIAGPTDEDYGNPEVKAAWKDLYTKLGETWIDTPNVDKDTILSYKPDMGAASVRMKDDSYGLRFTTTISADVANFAKAMVDRGTMTSFSYGTLIVRYEDIKDMTDITLEALTAANVKYLDVKAEKGIVENSSGSVTLSTALVNIKEANYGVKFCAISYITYVYADTTLGTITTYAAPSEASSIADAAWRALADVSTELKSGCTNPLHSYWKLENGEYVEVDGDVYTKYSKAQQAALLAFTSAN
;
A
#
# COMPACT_ATOMS: atom_id res chain seq x y z
N MET A 1 62.76 -51.03 53.15
CA MET A 1 61.51 -50.25 52.96
C MET A 1 61.81 -48.78 53.22
N LYS A 2 61.97 -47.97 52.17
CA LYS A 2 62.16 -46.51 52.30
C LYS A 2 60.81 -45.87 52.60
N LYS A 3 60.70 -45.17 53.73
CA LYS A 3 59.53 -44.38 54.13
C LYS A 3 59.26 -43.32 53.05
N ARG A 4 58.34 -43.58 52.13
CA ARG A 4 57.78 -42.54 51.26
C ARG A 4 56.99 -41.59 52.15
N SER A 5 57.42 -40.33 52.18
CA SER A 5 56.82 -39.26 52.97
C SER A 5 55.34 -39.11 52.62
N TRP A 6 54.46 -39.24 53.61
CA TRP A 6 53.03 -38.94 53.48
C TRP A 6 52.76 -37.56 52.86
N LEU A 7 53.70 -36.63 53.00
CA LEU A 7 53.62 -35.29 52.43
C LEU A 7 53.61 -35.31 50.89
N SER A 8 54.33 -36.24 50.26
CA SER A 8 54.35 -36.38 48.79
C SER A 8 53.03 -36.95 48.25
N CYS A 9 52.36 -37.81 49.03
CA CYS A 9 51.04 -38.33 48.69
C CYS A 9 49.95 -37.26 48.88
N LEU A 10 50.04 -36.43 49.93
CA LEU A 10 49.11 -35.32 50.15
C LEU A 10 49.28 -34.21 49.12
N LEU A 11 50.50 -33.91 48.69
CA LEU A 11 50.74 -32.92 47.63
C LEU A 11 50.26 -33.41 46.26
N ALA A 12 50.44 -34.70 45.96
CA ALA A 12 49.88 -35.32 44.75
C ALA A 12 48.35 -35.38 44.80
N LEU A 13 47.75 -35.63 45.97
CA LEU A 13 46.29 -35.60 46.15
C LEU A 13 45.73 -34.18 46.08
N ALA A 14 46.44 -33.17 46.60
CA ALA A 14 46.06 -31.76 46.49
C ALA A 14 46.20 -31.24 45.05
N MET A 15 47.23 -31.66 44.31
CA MET A 15 47.35 -31.39 42.88
C MET A 15 46.31 -32.15 42.06
N LEU A 16 45.95 -33.39 42.43
CA LEU A 16 44.82 -34.08 41.81
C LEU A 16 43.50 -33.37 42.13
N LEU A 17 43.28 -32.92 43.36
CA LEU A 17 42.07 -32.18 43.78
C LEU A 17 41.99 -30.79 43.14
N SER A 18 43.12 -30.10 42.89
CA SER A 18 43.14 -28.86 42.11
C SER A 18 42.92 -29.09 40.61
N CYS A 19 43.39 -30.24 40.08
CA CYS A 19 43.07 -30.66 38.72
C CYS A 19 41.63 -31.21 38.61
N PHE A 20 41.04 -31.71 39.70
CA PHE A 20 39.64 -32.12 39.79
C PHE A 20 38.70 -30.93 40.10
N ALA A 21 39.18 -29.83 40.67
CA ALA A 21 38.44 -28.55 40.69
C ALA A 21 38.39 -27.90 39.29
N ALA A 22 39.26 -28.35 38.37
CA ALA A 22 39.16 -28.11 36.94
C ALA A 22 38.44 -29.25 36.18
N VAL A 23 37.67 -30.11 36.88
CA VAL A 23 36.77 -31.08 36.23
C VAL A 23 35.61 -30.33 35.62
N MET A 24 35.61 -30.32 34.29
CA MET A 24 34.45 -30.46 33.42
C MET A 24 33.15 -29.94 34.05
N LEU A 25 33.03 -28.61 34.11
CA LEU A 25 31.71 -28.01 34.08
C LEU A 25 31.08 -28.50 32.77
N PRO A 26 29.96 -29.25 32.79
CA PRO A 26 29.17 -29.37 31.58
C PRO A 26 28.90 -27.96 31.06
N ALA A 27 28.80 -27.80 29.74
CA ALA A 27 28.10 -26.66 29.17
C ALA A 27 26.64 -26.74 29.65
N SER A 28 26.39 -26.37 30.90
CA SER A 28 25.07 -26.43 31.50
C SER A 28 24.38 -25.13 31.17
N ALA A 29 23.19 -25.24 30.58
CA ALA A 29 22.22 -24.17 30.42
C ALA A 29 21.88 -23.43 31.73
N GLU A 30 22.29 -23.95 32.89
CA GLU A 30 22.06 -23.34 34.19
C GLU A 30 23.00 -22.16 34.42
N GLY A 31 22.43 -20.97 34.64
CA GLY A 31 23.20 -19.75 34.88
C GLY A 31 24.03 -19.80 36.17
N ALA A 32 25.21 -19.18 36.12
CA ALA A 32 26.15 -19.09 37.23
C ALA A 32 25.84 -17.90 38.16
N THR A 33 26.39 -17.91 39.37
CA THR A 33 26.29 -16.78 40.32
C THR A 33 27.66 -16.14 40.53
N TYR A 34 27.70 -14.81 40.60
CA TYR A 34 28.91 -14.02 40.86
C TYR A 34 28.62 -12.90 41.85
N ASP A 35 29.65 -12.42 42.54
CA ASP A 35 29.52 -11.34 43.53
C ASP A 35 29.24 -9.97 42.89
N SER A 36 29.52 -9.80 41.60
CA SER A 36 29.24 -8.59 40.81
C SER A 36 29.21 -8.86 39.31
N ASP A 37 28.63 -7.92 38.55
CA ASP A 37 28.64 -7.93 37.08
C ASP A 37 30.09 -7.89 36.55
N ASP A 38 30.97 -7.09 37.16
CA ASP A 38 32.41 -7.01 36.79
C ASP A 38 33.11 -8.37 36.94
N ALA A 39 32.86 -9.07 38.05
CA ALA A 39 33.46 -10.40 38.30
C ALA A 39 32.94 -11.45 37.30
N ALA A 40 31.66 -11.36 36.92
CA ALA A 40 31.07 -12.23 35.90
C ALA A 40 31.69 -11.99 34.52
N VAL A 41 31.86 -10.71 34.13
CA VAL A 41 32.50 -10.33 32.86
C VAL A 41 33.96 -10.80 32.82
N GLU A 42 34.73 -10.64 33.90
CA GLU A 42 36.10 -11.14 33.99
C GLU A 42 36.16 -12.68 33.81
N ALA A 43 35.13 -13.38 34.28
CA ALA A 43 34.96 -14.82 34.11
C ALA A 43 34.38 -15.23 32.73
N GLY A 44 34.10 -14.28 31.83
CA GLY A 44 33.61 -14.51 30.48
C GLY A 44 32.09 -14.74 30.39
N TYR A 45 31.32 -14.17 31.33
CA TYR A 45 29.87 -14.15 31.30
C TYR A 45 29.39 -12.75 30.88
N TYR A 46 28.63 -12.70 29.79
CA TYR A 46 28.30 -11.45 29.10
C TYR A 46 26.84 -11.04 29.27
N PHE A 47 26.01 -11.94 29.80
CA PHE A 47 24.57 -11.73 29.94
C PHE A 47 24.13 -12.02 31.37
N ARG A 48 23.26 -11.17 31.93
CA ARG A 48 22.63 -11.38 33.22
C ARG A 48 21.12 -11.47 33.08
N LEU A 49 20.52 -12.45 33.72
CA LEU A 49 19.08 -12.61 33.87
C LEU A 49 18.81 -12.85 35.35
N ASN A 50 18.08 -11.93 35.98
CA ASN A 50 17.89 -11.91 37.43
C ASN A 50 19.26 -11.92 38.16
N ASP A 51 19.48 -12.88 39.06
CA ASP A 51 20.73 -13.07 39.82
C ASP A 51 21.68 -14.11 39.17
N LYS A 52 21.39 -14.50 37.93
CA LYS A 52 22.17 -15.50 37.19
C LYS A 52 22.89 -14.90 35.99
N TYR A 53 24.06 -15.45 35.70
CA TYR A 53 24.96 -15.02 34.64
C TYR A 53 25.14 -16.10 33.58
N TYR A 54 25.17 -15.70 32.31
CA TYR A 54 25.28 -16.58 31.14
C TYR A 54 26.38 -16.12 30.19
N LYS A 55 27.00 -17.09 29.51
CA LYS A 55 28.07 -16.84 28.54
C LYS A 55 27.55 -16.45 27.15
N ASN A 56 26.31 -16.82 26.83
CA ASN A 56 25.68 -16.59 25.53
C ASN A 56 24.17 -16.36 25.69
N LEU A 57 23.51 -15.86 24.64
CA LEU A 57 22.09 -15.54 24.68
C LEU A 57 21.18 -16.77 24.67
N VAL A 58 21.64 -17.86 24.04
CA VAL A 58 20.87 -19.11 23.92
C VAL A 58 20.62 -19.71 25.30
N ASP A 59 21.66 -19.82 26.12
CA ASP A 59 21.56 -20.36 27.48
C ASP A 59 20.69 -19.45 28.37
N ALA A 60 20.87 -18.13 28.28
CA ALA A 60 20.04 -17.18 29.02
C ALA A 60 18.55 -17.31 28.67
N HIS A 61 18.22 -17.49 27.39
CA HIS A 61 16.85 -17.67 26.93
C HIS A 61 16.16 -18.91 27.54
N LEU A 62 16.90 -20.00 27.78
CA LEU A 62 16.31 -21.22 28.34
C LEU A 62 15.71 -20.98 29.74
N ASP A 63 16.31 -20.07 30.52
CA ASP A 63 15.88 -19.72 31.87
C ASP A 63 14.88 -18.54 31.93
N VAL A 64 14.64 -17.83 30.82
CA VAL A 64 13.65 -16.72 30.74
C VAL A 64 12.24 -17.18 31.09
N VAL A 65 11.51 -16.34 31.82
CA VAL A 65 10.04 -16.34 31.87
C VAL A 65 9.46 -15.08 31.22
N ASP A 66 8.19 -15.14 30.82
CA ASP A 66 7.53 -14.01 30.17
C ASP A 66 7.57 -12.73 31.03
N GLY A 67 8.04 -11.64 30.42
CA GLY A 67 8.23 -10.33 31.05
C GLY A 67 9.63 -10.07 31.59
N ASP A 68 10.52 -11.08 31.57
CA ASP A 68 11.90 -10.92 32.07
C ASP A 68 12.73 -9.92 31.26
N THR A 69 13.86 -9.53 31.84
CA THR A 69 14.87 -8.70 31.19
C THR A 69 16.25 -9.35 31.29
N ILE A 70 16.89 -9.54 30.14
CA ILE A 70 18.31 -9.90 30.02
C ILE A 70 19.13 -8.62 29.87
N TYR A 71 20.21 -8.49 30.62
CA TYR A 71 21.17 -7.39 30.50
C TYR A 71 22.44 -7.88 29.84
N MET A 72 22.87 -7.22 28.77
CA MET A 72 24.22 -7.38 28.22
C MET A 72 25.18 -6.56 29.08
N LEU A 73 26.27 -7.19 29.54
CA LEU A 73 27.21 -6.61 30.51
C LEU A 73 28.51 -6.09 29.87
N ALA A 74 28.84 -6.60 28.69
CA ALA A 74 30.03 -6.24 27.93
C ALA A 74 29.86 -6.63 26.45
N ASP A 75 30.76 -6.17 25.58
CA ASP A 75 30.79 -6.61 24.19
C ASP A 75 30.97 -8.13 24.09
N TYR A 76 30.18 -8.76 23.23
CA TYR A 76 30.16 -10.19 23.05
C TYR A 76 30.48 -10.54 21.60
N THR A 77 31.33 -11.55 21.39
CA THR A 77 31.70 -12.01 20.05
C THR A 77 31.46 -13.50 19.91
N ASN A 78 30.56 -13.87 18.99
CA ASN A 78 30.36 -15.24 18.58
C ASN A 78 31.09 -15.53 17.26
N ASN A 79 32.11 -16.39 17.32
CA ASN A 79 32.91 -16.80 16.17
C ASN A 79 32.88 -18.32 15.92
N SER A 80 32.04 -19.07 16.63
CA SER A 80 32.14 -20.53 16.67
C SER A 80 30.98 -21.25 16.00
N ALA A 81 29.74 -20.78 16.17
CA ALA A 81 28.54 -21.44 15.64
C ALA A 81 27.35 -20.49 15.56
N HIS A 82 26.26 -20.93 14.92
CA HIS A 82 24.98 -20.22 15.01
C HIS A 82 24.44 -20.30 16.45
N GLU A 83 24.02 -19.16 17.00
CA GLU A 83 23.24 -19.11 18.22
C GLU A 83 21.73 -19.14 17.90
N TYR A 84 21.10 -20.25 18.26
CA TYR A 84 19.67 -20.49 18.04
C TYR A 84 18.88 -20.17 19.31
N VAL A 85 18.54 -18.90 19.51
CA VAL A 85 17.64 -18.49 20.61
C VAL A 85 16.28 -19.15 20.38
N GLY A 86 15.71 -19.79 21.41
CA GLY A 86 14.48 -20.58 21.31
C GLY A 86 14.64 -22.04 20.90
N TRP A 87 15.87 -22.54 20.80
CA TRP A 87 16.16 -23.96 20.60
C TRP A 87 16.84 -24.57 21.84
N ASP A 88 16.22 -25.60 22.42
CA ASP A 88 16.83 -26.40 23.49
C ASP A 88 17.64 -27.55 22.86
N ALA A 89 18.96 -27.39 22.82
CA ALA A 89 19.86 -28.37 22.24
C ALA A 89 19.85 -29.72 23.00
N ALA A 90 19.61 -29.70 24.31
CA ALA A 90 19.58 -30.91 25.13
C ALA A 90 18.31 -31.74 24.85
N LYS A 91 17.17 -31.05 24.65
CA LYS A 91 15.89 -31.70 24.30
C LYS A 91 15.72 -31.91 22.79
N ARG A 92 16.57 -31.27 21.97
CA ARG A 92 16.46 -31.23 20.51
C ARG A 92 15.07 -30.78 20.06
N ALA A 93 14.56 -29.72 20.68
CA ALA A 93 13.24 -29.19 20.42
C ALA A 93 13.23 -27.66 20.56
N TYR A 94 12.32 -27.01 19.85
CA TYR A 94 12.01 -25.60 20.10
C TYR A 94 11.36 -25.43 21.46
N THR A 95 11.64 -24.30 22.11
CA THR A 95 10.93 -23.91 23.33
C THR A 95 9.53 -23.39 22.98
N ASP A 96 8.68 -23.31 24.00
CA ASP A 96 7.49 -22.46 23.92
C ASP A 96 7.91 -21.01 23.63
N THR A 97 7.01 -20.24 23.00
CA THR A 97 7.28 -18.84 22.68
C THR A 97 7.39 -18.00 23.94
N LYS A 98 8.54 -17.34 24.16
CA LYS A 98 8.78 -16.47 25.30
C LYS A 98 8.77 -14.99 24.91
N THR A 99 8.29 -14.12 25.79
CA THR A 99 8.23 -12.67 25.57
C THR A 99 9.07 -11.92 26.59
N TYR A 100 10.11 -11.21 26.18
CA TYR A 100 11.07 -10.59 27.10
C TYR A 100 11.86 -9.44 26.46
N THR A 101 12.67 -8.75 27.27
CA THR A 101 13.51 -7.63 26.85
C THR A 101 14.99 -7.97 26.96
N ILE A 102 15.80 -7.48 26.03
CA ILE A 102 17.27 -7.44 26.12
C ILE A 102 17.68 -5.97 26.22
N ILE A 103 18.35 -5.60 27.31
CA ILE A 103 18.98 -4.29 27.48
C ILE A 103 20.45 -4.41 27.14
N GLY A 104 20.86 -3.78 26.04
CA GLY A 104 22.21 -3.85 25.52
C GLY A 104 23.21 -2.90 26.17
N GLY A 105 22.74 -1.80 26.77
CA GLY A 105 23.63 -0.83 27.44
C GLY A 105 24.64 -0.12 26.52
N GLY A 106 24.43 -0.15 25.19
CA GLY A 106 25.38 0.33 24.18
C GLY A 106 26.42 -0.72 23.74
N HIS A 107 26.42 -1.91 24.35
CA HIS A 107 27.33 -2.99 23.99
C HIS A 107 27.00 -3.60 22.63
N THR A 108 28.00 -4.24 22.04
CA THR A 108 27.92 -4.82 20.70
C THR A 108 27.97 -6.35 20.76
N TYR A 109 26.96 -6.99 20.16
CA TYR A 109 27.02 -8.39 19.77
C TYR A 109 27.66 -8.46 18.37
N SER A 110 28.81 -9.11 18.26
CA SER A 110 29.51 -9.32 16.99
C SER A 110 29.46 -10.78 16.56
N SER A 111 29.30 -11.04 15.27
CA SER A 111 29.43 -12.40 14.73
C SER A 111 30.19 -12.44 13.41
N SER A 112 31.16 -13.34 13.30
CA SER A 112 31.79 -13.74 12.03
C SER A 112 31.17 -14.99 11.40
N VAL A 113 30.15 -15.55 12.03
CA VAL A 113 29.37 -16.66 11.49
C VAL A 113 28.23 -16.11 10.63
N THR A 114 28.08 -16.65 9.41
CA THR A 114 26.90 -16.44 8.57
C THR A 114 25.65 -16.76 9.38
N HIS A 115 24.73 -15.80 9.52
CA HIS A 115 23.54 -15.97 10.35
C HIS A 115 23.87 -16.34 11.81
N GLY A 116 24.91 -15.73 12.39
CA GLY A 116 25.39 -16.15 13.72
C GLY A 116 24.39 -15.98 14.87
N LEU A 117 23.28 -15.27 14.66
CA LEU A 117 22.19 -15.15 15.62
C LEU A 117 20.85 -15.43 14.93
N HIS A 118 20.08 -16.36 15.48
CA HIS A 118 18.72 -16.67 15.07
C HIS A 118 17.78 -16.53 16.27
N PHE A 119 16.62 -15.95 16.06
CA PHE A 119 15.51 -15.97 17.00
C PHE A 119 14.41 -16.91 16.50
N TYR A 120 14.16 -17.98 17.24
CA TYR A 120 12.98 -18.85 17.16
C TYR A 120 12.15 -18.67 18.43
N SER A 121 10.83 -18.86 18.36
CA SER A 121 9.95 -18.91 19.53
C SER A 121 10.22 -17.79 20.55
N ALA A 122 10.48 -16.58 20.06
CA ALA A 122 10.92 -15.48 20.88
C ALA A 122 10.29 -14.18 20.41
N ASN A 123 9.55 -13.53 21.30
CA ASN A 123 9.03 -12.18 21.15
C ASN A 123 9.94 -11.23 21.95
N VAL A 124 10.94 -10.65 21.29
CA VAL A 124 12.02 -9.94 21.99
C VAL A 124 11.98 -8.46 21.67
N THR A 125 12.07 -7.62 22.69
CA THR A 125 12.46 -6.21 22.53
C THR A 125 13.94 -6.07 22.84
N ILE A 126 14.72 -5.59 21.88
CA ILE A 126 16.15 -5.34 22.03
C ILE A 126 16.33 -3.83 22.08
N ASP A 127 16.82 -3.32 23.21
CA ASP A 127 17.02 -1.89 23.44
C ASP A 127 18.49 -1.58 23.74
N GLY A 128 19.11 -0.77 22.89
CA GLY A 128 20.49 -0.32 23.08
C GLY A 128 21.58 -1.38 22.85
N MET A 129 21.25 -2.54 22.25
CA MET A 129 22.27 -3.54 21.85
C MET A 129 22.63 -3.35 20.39
N ASN A 130 23.89 -3.05 20.09
CA ASN A 130 24.37 -3.00 18.71
C ASN A 130 24.65 -4.41 18.18
N TYR A 131 24.52 -4.60 16.87
CA TYR A 131 24.87 -5.85 16.21
C TYR A 131 25.81 -5.59 15.04
N ALA A 132 26.99 -6.22 15.06
CA ALA A 132 27.97 -6.11 14.01
C ALA A 132 28.16 -7.45 13.30
N VAL A 133 27.77 -7.51 12.03
CA VAL A 133 28.04 -8.65 11.17
C VAL A 133 29.44 -8.49 10.60
N ALA A 134 30.37 -9.33 11.08
CA ALA A 134 31.80 -9.19 10.80
C ALA A 134 32.15 -9.40 9.31
N THR A 135 33.43 -9.22 9.01
CA THR A 135 33.97 -9.24 7.65
C THR A 135 33.98 -10.67 7.06
N GLY A 136 33.62 -10.80 5.78
CA GLY A 136 33.52 -12.08 5.07
C GLY A 136 32.18 -12.27 4.33
N ASN A 137 32.03 -13.40 3.64
CA ASN A 137 30.80 -13.78 2.92
C ASN A 137 29.71 -14.26 3.89
N VAL A 138 29.31 -13.36 4.77
CA VAL A 138 28.34 -13.59 5.84
C VAL A 138 27.12 -12.72 5.65
N SER A 139 26.03 -13.06 6.32
CA SER A 139 24.84 -12.21 6.42
C SER A 139 24.33 -12.20 7.83
N GLY A 140 23.51 -11.21 8.12
CA GLY A 140 23.15 -10.88 9.48
C GLY A 140 22.12 -11.82 10.09
N MET A 141 21.59 -11.35 11.20
CA MET A 141 20.70 -12.10 12.09
C MET A 141 19.44 -12.58 11.35
N ARG A 142 18.91 -13.73 11.75
CA ARG A 142 17.61 -14.22 11.28
C ARG A 142 16.53 -14.07 12.34
N ILE A 143 15.39 -13.54 11.92
CA ILE A 143 14.14 -13.56 12.68
C ILE A 143 13.27 -14.62 12.04
N GLU A 144 13.22 -15.79 12.67
CA GLU A 144 12.54 -16.95 12.13
C GLU A 144 11.02 -16.77 12.24
N ARG A 145 10.25 -17.56 11.48
CA ARG A 145 8.79 -17.40 11.34
C ARG A 145 8.01 -17.38 12.67
N SER A 146 8.55 -18.03 13.70
CA SER A 146 7.92 -18.13 15.03
C SER A 146 8.33 -16.99 15.98
N ALA A 147 9.18 -16.07 15.52
CA ALA A 147 9.72 -14.99 16.32
C ALA A 147 9.22 -13.61 15.87
N LYS A 148 9.22 -12.70 16.84
CA LYS A 148 8.93 -11.29 16.66
C LYS A 148 10.01 -10.49 17.36
N VAL A 149 10.71 -9.62 16.64
CA VAL A 149 11.79 -8.81 17.22
C VAL A 149 11.47 -7.34 17.06
N THR A 150 11.53 -6.59 18.15
CA THR A 150 11.48 -5.13 18.17
C THR A 150 12.88 -4.60 18.48
N LEU A 151 13.38 -3.72 17.63
CA LEU A 151 14.67 -3.05 17.80
C LEU A 151 14.43 -1.61 18.25
N LYS A 152 15.15 -1.18 19.30
CA LYS A 152 15.12 0.17 19.87
C LYS A 152 16.53 0.68 20.16
N ASN A 153 16.78 1.96 19.87
CA ASN A 153 18.04 2.65 20.19
C ASN A 153 19.31 1.88 19.81
N CYS A 154 19.28 1.10 18.73
CA CYS A 154 20.36 0.18 18.36
C CYS A 154 20.79 0.38 16.90
N THR A 155 22.04 0.03 16.60
CA THR A 155 22.55 -0.07 15.23
C THR A 155 22.91 -1.50 14.89
N PHE A 156 22.28 -2.03 13.84
CA PHE A 156 22.57 -3.33 13.25
C PHE A 156 23.29 -3.11 11.92
N GLU A 157 24.60 -3.32 11.91
CA GLU A 157 25.47 -2.98 10.79
C GLU A 157 26.09 -4.22 10.14
N LYS A 158 26.07 -4.22 8.81
CA LYS A 158 26.78 -5.19 7.97
C LYS A 158 28.10 -4.60 7.49
N LEU A 159 29.22 -5.18 7.93
CA LEU A 159 30.56 -4.64 7.66
C LEU A 159 31.27 -5.30 6.46
N GLY A 160 31.03 -6.59 6.22
CA GLY A 160 31.71 -7.37 5.18
C GLY A 160 31.05 -7.36 3.79
N VAL A 161 31.82 -7.75 2.76
CA VAL A 161 31.36 -7.93 1.36
C VAL A 161 30.72 -9.31 1.16
N SER A 162 29.57 -9.37 0.48
CA SER A 162 28.96 -10.63 0.01
C SER A 162 28.25 -10.45 -1.32
N ASP A 163 28.41 -11.41 -2.23
CA ASP A 163 27.74 -11.43 -3.54
C ASP A 163 26.38 -12.12 -3.50
N LYS A 164 25.93 -12.53 -2.32
CA LYS A 164 24.64 -13.20 -2.13
C LYS A 164 23.53 -12.16 -2.15
N THR A 165 22.39 -12.52 -2.74
CA THR A 165 21.18 -11.68 -2.79
C THR A 165 20.55 -11.44 -1.42
N TRP A 166 20.96 -12.20 -0.40
CA TRP A 166 20.56 -12.05 0.99
C TRP A 166 21.62 -11.35 1.84
N ASN A 167 22.49 -10.53 1.21
CA ASN A 167 23.47 -9.72 1.91
C ASN A 167 22.80 -8.54 2.63
N THR A 168 22.47 -8.73 3.90
CA THR A 168 21.74 -7.78 4.76
C THR A 168 22.17 -7.91 6.24
N PRO A 169 21.99 -6.87 7.08
CA PRO A 169 22.13 -6.99 8.53
C PRO A 169 21.02 -7.81 9.18
N VAL A 170 19.82 -7.92 8.57
CA VAL A 170 18.70 -8.70 9.14
C VAL A 170 17.87 -9.38 8.05
N ILE A 171 17.64 -10.67 8.23
CA ILE A 171 16.73 -11.50 7.44
C ILE A 171 15.45 -11.75 8.25
N VAL A 172 14.29 -11.52 7.64
CA VAL A 172 12.98 -11.58 8.30
C VAL A 172 12.11 -12.64 7.64
N TYR A 173 11.85 -13.71 8.39
CA TYR A 173 10.85 -14.72 8.07
C TYR A 173 9.61 -14.59 8.97
N GLY A 174 9.78 -14.10 10.20
CA GLY A 174 8.72 -13.74 11.15
C GLY A 174 8.35 -12.26 11.08
N ALA A 175 8.46 -11.55 12.20
CA ALA A 175 8.16 -10.12 12.26
C ALA A 175 9.32 -9.28 12.83
N LEU A 176 9.64 -8.18 12.15
CA LEU A 176 10.58 -7.16 12.60
C LEU A 176 9.86 -5.84 12.83
N THR A 177 10.09 -5.21 13.97
CA THR A 177 9.70 -3.82 14.24
C THR A 177 10.95 -2.98 14.48
N LEU A 178 11.13 -1.91 13.71
CA LEU A 178 12.14 -0.89 13.97
C LEU A 178 11.47 0.29 14.67
N ASP A 179 11.91 0.59 15.89
CA ASP A 179 11.32 1.58 16.77
C ASP A 179 12.40 2.46 17.40
N GLU A 180 11.99 3.60 17.95
CA GLU A 180 12.82 4.48 18.79
C GLU A 180 14.29 4.60 18.32
N GLY A 181 14.50 5.12 17.11
CA GLY A 181 15.86 5.38 16.62
C GLY A 181 16.66 4.17 16.15
N ALA A 182 16.05 2.98 16.02
CA ALA A 182 16.72 1.79 15.48
C ALA A 182 17.24 2.01 14.05
N VAL A 183 18.46 1.54 13.78
CA VAL A 183 19.15 1.69 12.51
C VAL A 183 19.56 0.33 11.95
N LEU A 184 19.17 0.03 10.71
CA LEU A 184 19.77 -1.02 9.89
C LEU A 184 20.74 -0.37 8.90
N LYS A 185 21.99 -0.83 8.86
CA LYS A 185 23.04 -0.24 8.03
C LYS A 185 23.76 -1.28 7.18
N ASN A 186 23.79 -1.04 5.87
CA ASN A 186 24.49 -1.86 4.88
C ASN A 186 24.97 -1.02 3.69
N ASN A 187 25.58 0.12 4.00
CA ASN A 187 26.07 1.11 3.05
C ASN A 187 27.50 1.57 3.40
N GLY A 188 28.24 0.76 4.16
CA GLY A 188 29.63 1.02 4.53
C GLY A 188 30.62 0.62 3.43
N GLU A 189 31.91 0.60 3.79
CA GLU A 189 33.03 0.29 2.89
C GLU A 189 32.91 -1.09 2.20
N GLY A 190 32.29 -2.06 2.87
CA GLY A 190 32.04 -3.41 2.34
C GLY A 190 30.78 -3.57 1.48
N ALA A 191 30.01 -2.50 1.24
CA ALA A 191 28.73 -2.60 0.55
C ALA A 191 28.89 -2.68 -0.98
N ASN A 192 28.01 -3.45 -1.62
CA ASN A 192 27.99 -3.71 -3.06
C ASN A 192 26.55 -3.73 -3.63
N ALA A 193 26.39 -4.09 -4.90
CA ALA A 193 25.09 -4.15 -5.57
C ALA A 193 24.10 -5.19 -5.03
N ASN A 194 24.48 -6.02 -4.05
CA ASN A 194 23.58 -6.93 -3.35
C ASN A 194 23.35 -6.53 -1.89
N SER A 195 23.84 -5.35 -1.47
CA SER A 195 23.79 -4.93 -0.06
C SER A 195 22.44 -4.24 0.25
N HIS A 196 21.56 -4.99 0.89
CA HIS A 196 20.20 -4.59 1.23
C HIS A 196 20.05 -4.26 2.72
N GLY A 197 19.08 -3.41 3.06
CA GLY A 197 18.79 -3.01 4.43
C GLY A 197 18.09 -4.10 5.24
N ALA A 198 16.95 -4.57 4.75
CA ALA A 198 16.23 -5.74 5.27
C ALA A 198 15.87 -6.71 4.13
N TYR A 199 15.98 -8.02 4.39
CA TYR A 199 15.57 -9.07 3.45
C TYR A 199 14.38 -9.84 3.99
N LEU A 200 13.26 -9.81 3.29
CA LEU A 200 12.00 -10.45 3.69
C LEU A 200 11.73 -11.69 2.82
N GLU A 201 11.45 -12.83 3.45
CA GLU A 201 11.17 -14.08 2.75
C GLU A 201 10.28 -15.03 3.55
N GLY A 202 9.26 -15.61 2.92
CA GLY A 202 8.39 -16.62 3.50
C GLY A 202 9.05 -17.99 3.44
N LYS A 203 9.71 -18.39 4.54
CA LYS A 203 10.33 -19.72 4.71
C LYS A 203 9.85 -20.45 5.95
N ASP A 204 9.76 -21.78 5.85
CA ASP A 204 9.54 -22.64 7.01
C ASP A 204 10.84 -22.98 7.76
N GLU A 205 10.69 -23.66 8.90
CA GLU A 205 11.80 -24.10 9.76
C GLU A 205 12.73 -25.13 9.10
N ASN A 206 12.33 -25.72 7.97
CA ASN A 206 13.14 -26.62 7.16
C ASN A 206 13.78 -25.88 5.96
N GLU A 207 13.83 -24.55 6.02
CA GLU A 207 14.33 -23.64 5.00
C GLU A 207 13.60 -23.76 3.64
N GLN A 208 12.40 -24.35 3.60
CA GLN A 208 11.62 -24.46 2.38
C GLN A 208 10.85 -23.15 2.14
N LEU A 209 10.86 -22.71 0.88
CA LEU A 209 10.07 -21.55 0.46
C LEU A 209 8.57 -21.87 0.56
N LYS A 210 7.84 -20.99 1.24
CA LYS A 210 6.39 -21.07 1.52
C LYS A 210 5.70 -19.75 1.16
N ALA A 211 5.94 -19.29 -0.06
CA ALA A 211 5.36 -18.03 -0.56
C ALA A 211 3.83 -18.08 -0.51
N GLY A 212 3.20 -17.05 0.07
CA GLY A 212 1.75 -16.95 0.25
C GLY A 212 1.19 -17.68 1.48
N GLU A 213 1.95 -18.59 2.10
CA GLU A 213 1.57 -19.26 3.35
C GLU A 213 2.24 -18.62 4.57
N ILE A 214 3.52 -18.25 4.43
CA ILE A 214 4.29 -17.54 5.45
C ILE A 214 4.56 -16.14 4.93
N ILE A 215 4.00 -15.15 5.62
CA ILE A 215 4.05 -13.74 5.23
C ILE A 215 4.92 -13.00 6.27
N PRO A 216 6.18 -12.67 5.94
CA PRO A 216 7.03 -11.89 6.83
C PRO A 216 6.50 -10.46 6.97
N LYS A 217 6.64 -9.89 8.17
CA LYS A 217 6.16 -8.55 8.49
C LYS A 217 7.31 -7.61 8.88
N LEU A 218 7.30 -6.40 8.33
CA LEU A 218 8.20 -5.31 8.73
C LEU A 218 7.39 -4.07 9.13
N VAL A 219 7.59 -3.62 10.37
CA VAL A 219 6.96 -2.42 10.93
C VAL A 219 8.02 -1.34 11.14
N LEU A 220 7.79 -0.15 10.59
CA LEU A 220 8.67 1.00 10.68
C LEU A 220 7.99 2.09 11.51
N LYS A 221 8.56 2.39 12.68
CA LYS A 221 8.06 3.43 13.60
C LYS A 221 8.97 4.65 13.64
N ALA A 222 8.60 5.60 14.50
CA ALA A 222 9.24 6.90 14.59
C ALA A 222 10.76 6.81 14.73
N ASN A 223 11.46 7.65 13.96
CA ASN A 223 12.91 7.79 13.92
C ASN A 223 13.70 6.53 13.51
N SER A 224 13.04 5.47 13.05
CA SER A 224 13.76 4.31 12.49
C SER A 224 14.44 4.66 11.15
N THR A 225 15.60 4.06 10.91
CA THR A 225 16.40 4.28 9.70
C THR A 225 16.81 2.96 9.08
N ILE A 226 16.67 2.85 7.76
CA ILE A 226 17.27 1.79 6.96
C ILE A 226 18.17 2.46 5.92
N ASP A 227 19.48 2.26 6.07
CA ASP A 227 20.53 2.79 5.19
C ASP A 227 21.22 1.64 4.46
N ALA A 228 21.00 1.55 3.15
CA ALA A 228 21.48 0.46 2.31
C ALA A 228 22.13 0.96 1.02
N LYS A 229 22.85 0.09 0.31
CA LYS A 229 23.51 0.42 -0.96
C LYS A 229 22.64 0.17 -2.20
N GLN A 230 21.67 -0.74 -2.09
CA GLN A 230 20.89 -1.21 -3.24
C GLN A 230 19.37 -1.17 -3.04
N TYR A 231 18.88 -1.70 -1.92
CA TYR A 231 17.46 -1.67 -1.58
C TYR A 231 17.39 -1.51 -0.06
N ALA A 232 16.66 -0.52 0.42
CA ALA A 232 16.33 -0.45 1.84
C ALA A 232 15.52 -1.69 2.23
N ILE A 233 14.55 -2.07 1.39
CA ILE A 233 13.67 -3.22 1.62
C ILE A 233 13.73 -4.15 0.40
N TYR A 234 14.17 -5.39 0.63
CA TYR A 234 14.18 -6.44 -0.39
C TYR A 234 13.13 -7.50 -0.06
N GLU A 235 12.11 -7.66 -0.91
CA GLU A 235 11.10 -8.72 -0.76
C GLU A 235 11.40 -9.86 -1.74
N SER A 236 11.78 -11.02 -1.21
CA SER A 236 11.94 -12.25 -1.98
C SER A 236 10.58 -12.89 -2.30
N THR A 237 9.62 -12.73 -1.39
CA THR A 237 8.24 -13.23 -1.47
C THR A 237 7.25 -12.13 -1.03
N GLN A 238 5.95 -12.40 -1.15
CA GLN A 238 4.90 -11.58 -0.52
C GLN A 238 5.25 -11.27 0.94
N SER A 239 4.98 -10.03 1.36
CA SER A 239 5.26 -9.53 2.71
C SER A 239 4.13 -8.61 3.21
N GLU A 240 4.23 -8.19 4.46
CA GLU A 240 3.42 -7.10 5.04
C GLU A 240 4.35 -5.96 5.50
N LEU A 241 4.11 -4.75 5.01
CA LEU A 241 4.86 -3.56 5.40
C LEU A 241 3.92 -2.58 6.11
N GLU A 242 4.33 -2.08 7.27
CA GLU A 242 3.56 -1.11 8.05
C GLU A 242 4.45 0.09 8.39
N VAL A 243 4.03 1.30 8.02
CA VAL A 243 4.77 2.55 8.28
C VAL A 243 3.94 3.46 9.17
N LEU A 244 4.43 3.70 10.37
CA LEU A 244 3.69 4.34 11.45
C LEU A 244 4.12 5.79 11.73
N SER A 245 5.11 6.33 11.01
CA SER A 245 5.56 7.71 11.21
C SER A 245 6.25 8.30 9.98
N HIS A 246 6.02 9.60 9.73
CA HIS A 246 6.72 10.38 8.70
C HIS A 246 8.23 10.55 8.99
N THR A 247 8.68 10.26 10.21
CA THR A 247 10.09 10.40 10.61
C THR A 247 10.96 9.19 10.23
N VAL A 248 10.35 8.15 9.66
CA VAL A 248 11.06 6.98 9.10
C VAL A 248 11.99 7.44 7.98
N LYS A 249 13.22 6.90 7.95
CA LYS A 249 14.21 7.21 6.92
C LYS A 249 14.57 5.96 6.14
N LEU A 250 14.19 5.92 4.87
CA LEU A 250 14.68 4.95 3.90
C LEU A 250 15.76 5.64 3.05
N ILE A 251 17.01 5.21 3.23
CA ILE A 251 18.18 5.79 2.60
C ILE A 251 18.80 4.72 1.69
N ASP A 252 19.03 5.10 0.45
CA ASP A 252 19.90 4.38 -0.47
C ASP A 252 21.09 5.28 -0.81
N SER A 253 22.26 4.71 -1.03
CA SER A 253 23.51 5.41 -1.31
C SER A 253 23.42 6.34 -2.53
N SER A 254 24.16 7.44 -2.44
CA SER A 254 24.24 8.53 -3.41
C SER A 254 25.11 8.24 -4.65
N SER A 255 25.11 7.02 -5.21
CA SER A 255 25.80 6.83 -6.50
C SER A 255 24.99 7.53 -7.60
N ALA A 256 25.64 8.41 -8.37
CA ALA A 256 25.02 9.10 -9.51
C ALA A 256 24.50 8.13 -10.61
N GLU A 257 24.77 6.83 -10.47
CA GLU A 257 24.38 5.75 -11.37
C GLU A 257 23.16 4.96 -10.87
N HIS A 258 22.66 5.22 -9.65
CA HIS A 258 21.50 4.52 -9.12
C HIS A 258 20.22 4.98 -9.83
N THR A 259 19.66 4.09 -10.64
CA THR A 259 18.39 4.26 -11.38
C THR A 259 17.29 3.36 -10.84
N GLY A 260 17.53 2.70 -9.70
CA GLY A 260 16.65 1.71 -9.08
C GLY A 260 15.62 2.29 -8.11
N SER A 261 14.75 1.41 -7.60
CA SER A 261 13.77 1.69 -6.56
C SER A 261 14.36 1.44 -5.16
N TRP A 262 13.95 2.17 -4.12
CA TRP A 262 14.33 1.92 -2.72
C TRP A 262 13.83 0.56 -2.19
N ARG A 263 12.78 0.05 -2.84
CA ARG A 263 12.09 -1.18 -2.48
C ARG A 263 12.05 -2.10 -3.69
N LYS A 264 12.49 -3.35 -3.48
CA LYS A 264 12.23 -4.43 -4.44
C LYS A 264 10.90 -5.08 -4.11
N ALA A 265 9.82 -4.52 -4.65
CA ALA A 265 8.46 -4.92 -4.33
C ALA A 265 8.03 -6.26 -4.94
N LYS A 266 7.07 -6.91 -4.29
CA LYS A 266 6.26 -8.01 -4.83
C LYS A 266 4.82 -7.56 -5.00
N SER A 267 4.15 -8.04 -6.05
CA SER A 267 2.79 -7.61 -6.44
C SER A 267 1.76 -7.81 -5.34
N ASP A 268 1.93 -8.84 -4.52
CA ASP A 268 0.92 -9.26 -3.54
C ASP A 268 1.22 -8.73 -2.13
N THR A 269 2.27 -7.92 -1.98
CA THR A 269 2.60 -7.31 -0.68
C THR A 269 1.58 -6.26 -0.31
N THR A 270 1.11 -6.32 0.94
CA THR A 270 0.30 -5.26 1.54
C THR A 270 1.19 -4.20 2.16
N VAL A 271 0.97 -2.93 1.81
CA VAL A 271 1.60 -1.79 2.46
C VAL A 271 0.53 -0.98 3.19
N THR A 272 0.71 -0.78 4.48
CA THR A 272 -0.16 0.06 5.31
C THR A 272 0.65 1.25 5.80
N ILE A 273 0.15 2.45 5.57
CA ILE A 273 0.75 3.70 6.06
C ILE A 273 -0.28 4.36 6.98
N ALA A 274 0.11 4.64 8.24
CA ALA A 274 -0.83 5.11 9.26
C ALA A 274 -1.27 6.57 9.08
N GLY A 275 -0.43 7.40 8.46
CA GLY A 275 -0.75 8.76 8.04
C GLY A 275 -0.75 8.89 6.51
N PRO A 276 -0.77 10.11 5.96
CA PRO A 276 -0.86 11.41 6.64
C PRO A 276 -2.23 11.72 7.27
N THR A 277 -2.24 12.40 8.42
CA THR A 277 -3.42 13.02 9.03
C THR A 277 -3.68 14.43 8.47
N ASP A 278 -4.83 15.05 8.76
CA ASP A 278 -5.11 16.45 8.37
C ASP A 278 -4.08 17.45 8.91
N GLU A 279 -3.60 17.23 10.13
CA GLU A 279 -2.55 18.03 10.75
C GLU A 279 -1.24 17.91 9.95
N ASP A 280 -0.89 16.70 9.50
CA ASP A 280 0.31 16.46 8.70
C ASP A 280 0.29 17.22 7.37
N TYR A 281 -0.88 17.33 6.73
CA TYR A 281 -1.03 18.12 5.50
C TYR A 281 -0.90 19.62 5.72
N GLY A 282 -1.22 20.10 6.92
CA GLY A 282 -1.04 21.50 7.32
C GLY A 282 0.43 21.89 7.51
N ASN A 283 1.34 20.92 7.69
CA ASN A 283 2.76 21.15 7.88
C ASN A 283 3.57 20.78 6.61
N PRO A 284 4.17 21.76 5.90
CA PRO A 284 4.89 21.49 4.65
C PRO A 284 6.05 20.49 4.77
N GLU A 285 6.76 20.48 5.90
CA GLU A 285 7.90 19.58 6.13
C GLU A 285 7.44 18.15 6.37
N VAL A 286 6.42 17.97 7.21
CA VAL A 286 5.81 16.67 7.50
C VAL A 286 5.15 16.10 6.26
N LYS A 287 4.41 16.92 5.51
CA LYS A 287 3.83 16.57 4.21
C LYS A 287 4.89 16.09 3.23
N ALA A 288 6.01 16.80 3.11
CA ALA A 288 7.11 16.41 2.24
C ALA A 288 7.75 15.07 2.67
N ALA A 289 7.90 14.84 3.98
CA ALA A 289 8.42 13.59 4.51
C ALA A 289 7.49 12.39 4.22
N TRP A 290 6.18 12.56 4.39
CA TRP A 290 5.22 11.52 3.99
C TRP A 290 5.25 11.27 2.48
N LYS A 291 5.26 12.33 1.66
CA LYS A 291 5.34 12.22 0.19
C LYS A 291 6.58 11.45 -0.27
N ASP A 292 7.72 11.69 0.36
CA ASP A 292 8.96 10.96 0.13
C ASP A 292 8.79 9.47 0.47
N LEU A 293 8.24 9.13 1.64
CA LEU A 293 8.00 7.74 2.04
C LEU A 293 7.05 7.00 1.08
N TYR A 294 5.93 7.61 0.69
CA TYR A 294 5.02 7.03 -0.31
C TYR A 294 5.77 6.69 -1.59
N THR A 295 6.54 7.66 -2.11
CA THR A 295 7.33 7.47 -3.34
C THR A 295 8.32 6.33 -3.21
N LYS A 296 9.06 6.26 -2.09
CA LYS A 296 10.06 5.21 -1.84
C LYS A 296 9.47 3.83 -1.66
N LEU A 297 8.23 3.74 -1.17
CA LEU A 297 7.50 2.48 -1.01
C LEU A 297 6.79 2.04 -2.29
N GLY A 298 6.80 2.86 -3.34
CA GLY A 298 6.08 2.60 -4.60
C GLY A 298 4.58 2.94 -4.53
N GLU A 299 4.17 3.71 -3.51
CA GLU A 299 2.79 4.09 -3.27
C GLU A 299 2.45 5.46 -3.89
N THR A 300 1.17 5.66 -4.22
CA THR A 300 0.71 6.91 -4.84
C THR A 300 0.39 7.98 -3.80
N TRP A 301 1.16 9.07 -3.79
CA TRP A 301 0.87 10.26 -2.98
C TRP A 301 -0.31 11.06 -3.55
N ILE A 302 -1.18 11.56 -2.67
CA ILE A 302 -2.22 12.54 -3.03
C ILE A 302 -2.02 13.79 -2.19
N ASP A 303 -1.98 14.95 -2.84
CA ASP A 303 -1.64 16.22 -2.19
C ASP A 303 -2.75 16.78 -1.27
N THR A 304 -3.94 16.18 -1.27
CA THR A 304 -5.13 16.58 -0.50
C THR A 304 -5.97 15.34 -0.13
N PRO A 305 -5.99 14.88 1.14
CA PRO A 305 -6.73 13.66 1.54
C PRO A 305 -8.22 13.97 1.76
N ASN A 306 -8.49 15.20 2.19
CA ASN A 306 -9.78 15.79 2.42
C ASN A 306 -9.92 16.87 1.36
N VAL A 307 -10.58 16.48 0.28
CA VAL A 307 -11.01 17.43 -0.71
C VAL A 307 -12.16 18.20 -0.05
N ASP A 308 -11.98 19.50 0.13
CA ASP A 308 -13.04 20.33 0.68
C ASP A 308 -14.30 20.24 -0.21
N LYS A 309 -15.46 20.57 0.38
CA LYS A 309 -16.76 20.48 -0.30
C LYS A 309 -16.78 21.25 -1.63
N ASP A 310 -16.11 22.39 -1.71
CA ASP A 310 -16.12 23.23 -2.91
C ASP A 310 -15.29 22.60 -4.02
N THR A 311 -14.15 22.00 -3.67
CA THR A 311 -13.34 21.24 -4.63
C THR A 311 -14.10 19.99 -5.10
N ILE A 312 -14.83 19.28 -4.24
CA ILE A 312 -15.71 18.17 -4.67
C ILE A 312 -16.77 18.67 -5.65
N LEU A 313 -17.44 19.78 -5.33
CA LEU A 313 -18.44 20.40 -6.21
C LEU A 313 -17.87 20.85 -7.56
N SER A 314 -16.56 21.08 -7.66
CA SER A 314 -15.87 21.38 -8.93
C SER A 314 -15.73 20.15 -9.84
N TYR A 315 -15.66 18.94 -9.27
CA TYR A 315 -15.63 17.67 -10.01
C TYR A 315 -17.04 17.29 -10.48
N LYS A 316 -17.49 17.97 -11.53
CA LYS A 316 -18.82 17.78 -12.13
C LYS A 316 -18.77 17.11 -13.51
N PRO A 317 -19.84 16.39 -13.89
CA PRO A 317 -19.96 15.82 -15.24
C PRO A 317 -20.04 16.90 -16.32
N ASP A 318 -19.69 16.54 -17.56
CA ASP A 318 -19.92 17.38 -18.74
C ASP A 318 -21.03 16.80 -19.63
N MET A 319 -21.98 17.65 -20.01
CA MET A 319 -23.19 17.28 -20.74
C MET A 319 -23.09 17.65 -22.21
N GLY A 320 -23.15 16.64 -23.08
CA GLY A 320 -23.31 16.86 -24.51
C GLY A 320 -24.74 17.26 -24.91
N ALA A 321 -24.89 17.71 -26.15
CA ALA A 321 -26.20 17.95 -26.75
C ALA A 321 -26.98 16.64 -26.92
N ALA A 322 -28.31 16.74 -26.85
CA ALA A 322 -29.18 15.59 -27.08
C ALA A 322 -29.15 15.14 -28.55
N SER A 323 -29.14 13.83 -28.74
CA SER A 323 -29.21 13.16 -30.05
C SER A 323 -30.41 12.24 -30.12
N VAL A 324 -30.79 11.82 -31.32
CA VAL A 324 -31.81 10.79 -31.48
C VAL A 324 -31.28 9.42 -31.07
N ARG A 325 -32.13 8.66 -30.39
CA ARG A 325 -31.92 7.23 -30.15
C ARG A 325 -32.70 6.43 -31.19
N MET A 326 -31.98 5.76 -32.07
CA MET A 326 -32.56 4.89 -33.10
C MET A 326 -32.22 3.43 -32.83
N LYS A 327 -32.88 2.84 -31.83
CA LYS A 327 -32.79 1.39 -31.54
C LYS A 327 -34.15 0.76 -31.83
N ASP A 328 -34.15 -0.45 -32.40
CA ASP A 328 -35.34 -1.19 -32.79
C ASP A 328 -36.46 -1.07 -31.73
N ASP A 329 -37.62 -0.59 -32.16
CA ASP A 329 -38.84 -0.37 -31.37
C ASP A 329 -38.70 0.49 -30.11
N SER A 330 -37.67 1.36 -30.05
CA SER A 330 -37.39 2.18 -28.88
C SER A 330 -36.75 3.51 -29.31
N TYR A 331 -37.55 4.36 -29.95
CA TYR A 331 -37.10 5.68 -30.38
C TYR A 331 -37.26 6.73 -29.28
N GLY A 332 -36.40 7.74 -29.30
CA GLY A 332 -36.36 8.73 -28.24
C GLY A 332 -35.23 9.73 -28.34
N LEU A 333 -35.06 10.50 -27.28
CA LEU A 333 -33.90 11.35 -27.05
C LEU A 333 -32.84 10.59 -26.26
N ARG A 334 -31.58 10.72 -26.67
CA ARG A 334 -30.39 10.25 -25.93
C ARG A 334 -29.60 11.45 -25.46
N PHE A 335 -29.23 11.40 -24.20
CA PHE A 335 -28.31 12.32 -23.55
C PHE A 335 -27.03 11.55 -23.23
N THR A 336 -25.89 12.10 -23.66
CA THR A 336 -24.57 11.51 -23.42
C THR A 336 -23.79 12.45 -22.53
N THR A 337 -23.19 11.89 -21.50
CA THR A 337 -22.35 12.59 -20.54
C THR A 337 -20.94 12.03 -20.59
N THR A 338 -19.96 12.90 -20.47
CA THR A 338 -18.56 12.51 -20.25
C THR A 338 -18.17 12.87 -18.82
N ILE A 339 -17.72 11.87 -18.08
CA ILE A 339 -16.98 12.02 -16.82
C ILE A 339 -15.51 11.97 -17.18
N SER A 340 -14.75 13.02 -16.86
CA SER A 340 -13.32 13.03 -17.15
C SER A 340 -12.58 11.94 -16.37
N ALA A 341 -11.40 11.55 -16.86
CA ALA A 341 -10.55 10.58 -16.16
C ALA A 341 -10.20 11.09 -14.74
N ASP A 342 -9.96 12.39 -14.59
CA ASP A 342 -9.66 12.99 -13.29
C ASP A 342 -10.80 12.80 -12.29
N VAL A 343 -12.05 13.06 -12.69
CA VAL A 343 -13.24 12.87 -11.82
C VAL A 343 -13.42 11.39 -11.46
N ALA A 344 -13.31 10.49 -12.43
CA ALA A 344 -13.52 9.07 -12.22
C ALA A 344 -12.42 8.44 -11.34
N ASN A 345 -11.16 8.79 -11.58
CA ASN A 345 -10.02 8.31 -10.80
C ASN A 345 -10.06 8.86 -9.37
N PHE A 346 -10.46 10.12 -9.20
CA PHE A 346 -10.68 10.70 -7.88
C PHE A 346 -11.68 9.88 -7.07
N ALA A 347 -12.86 9.61 -7.63
CA ALA A 347 -13.91 8.86 -6.93
C ALA A 347 -13.48 7.43 -6.55
N LYS A 348 -12.81 6.72 -7.48
CA LYS A 348 -12.29 5.36 -7.24
C LYS A 348 -11.23 5.34 -6.13
N ALA A 349 -10.25 6.24 -6.20
CA ALA A 349 -9.18 6.31 -5.21
C ALA A 349 -9.69 6.59 -3.79
N MET A 350 -10.76 7.38 -3.65
CA MET A 350 -11.37 7.68 -2.35
C MET A 350 -12.12 6.48 -1.76
N VAL A 351 -12.67 5.57 -2.58
CA VAL A 351 -13.28 4.32 -2.13
C VAL A 351 -12.22 3.30 -1.70
N ASP A 352 -11.16 3.11 -2.52
CA ASP A 352 -10.10 2.15 -2.22
C ASP A 352 -9.37 2.44 -0.89
N ARG A 353 -9.36 3.72 -0.48
CA ARG A 353 -8.75 4.19 0.77
C ARG A 353 -9.69 4.16 1.97
N GLY A 354 -10.98 3.85 1.77
CA GLY A 354 -11.99 3.84 2.83
C GLY A 354 -12.50 5.21 3.27
N THR A 355 -12.11 6.31 2.61
CA THR A 355 -12.65 7.65 2.87
C THR A 355 -14.10 7.78 2.39
N MET A 356 -14.41 7.16 1.25
CA MET A 356 -15.76 6.98 0.74
C MET A 356 -16.17 5.51 0.86
N THR A 357 -17.45 5.26 1.15
CA THR A 357 -18.01 3.91 1.07
C THR A 357 -18.37 3.54 -0.37
N SER A 358 -18.80 4.52 -1.16
CA SER A 358 -19.23 4.33 -2.55
C SER A 358 -19.40 5.66 -3.27
N PHE A 359 -19.51 5.59 -4.60
CA PHE A 359 -20.02 6.66 -5.44
C PHE A 359 -20.96 6.09 -6.52
N SER A 360 -21.85 6.92 -7.06
CA SER A 360 -22.80 6.53 -8.09
C SER A 360 -23.09 7.67 -9.07
N TYR A 361 -23.50 7.33 -10.28
CA TYR A 361 -23.88 8.29 -11.32
C TYR A 361 -25.39 8.31 -11.58
N GLY A 362 -25.89 9.42 -12.14
CA GLY A 362 -27.25 9.49 -12.67
C GLY A 362 -27.50 10.72 -13.53
N THR A 363 -28.72 10.84 -14.03
CA THR A 363 -29.15 11.97 -14.87
C THR A 363 -30.58 12.39 -14.52
N LEU A 364 -30.76 13.67 -14.22
CA LEU A 364 -32.08 14.29 -14.15
C LEU A 364 -32.52 14.73 -15.55
N ILE A 365 -33.75 14.41 -15.94
CA ILE A 365 -34.38 14.91 -17.17
C ILE A 365 -35.57 15.78 -16.77
N VAL A 366 -35.55 17.03 -17.23
CA VAL A 366 -36.53 18.07 -16.89
C VAL A 366 -37.01 18.75 -18.17
N ARG A 367 -38.25 19.26 -18.16
CA ARG A 367 -38.71 20.12 -19.25
C ARG A 367 -38.02 21.47 -19.11
N TYR A 368 -37.43 21.95 -20.20
CA TYR A 368 -36.70 23.23 -20.21
C TYR A 368 -37.56 24.39 -19.69
N GLU A 369 -38.83 24.39 -20.06
CA GLU A 369 -39.72 25.51 -19.72
C GLU A 369 -40.07 25.62 -18.23
N ASP A 370 -39.91 24.53 -17.48
CA ASP A 370 -40.10 24.53 -16.03
C ASP A 370 -38.84 25.04 -15.28
N ILE A 371 -37.69 25.11 -15.96
CA ILE A 371 -36.38 25.45 -15.35
C ILE A 371 -35.67 26.65 -15.97
N LYS A 372 -36.19 27.24 -17.06
CA LYS A 372 -35.52 28.32 -17.82
C LYS A 372 -35.16 29.56 -16.99
N ASP A 373 -35.91 29.80 -15.91
CA ASP A 373 -35.73 30.94 -15.00
C ASP A 373 -35.07 30.53 -13.67
N MET A 374 -34.69 29.26 -13.52
CA MET A 374 -34.00 28.76 -12.32
C MET A 374 -32.49 28.98 -12.44
N THR A 375 -31.88 29.44 -11.35
CA THR A 375 -30.43 29.64 -11.26
C THR A 375 -29.67 28.39 -10.82
N ASP A 376 -30.29 27.55 -9.98
CA ASP A 376 -29.74 26.28 -9.50
C ASP A 376 -30.68 25.14 -9.84
N ILE A 377 -30.15 24.10 -10.47
CA ILE A 377 -30.92 22.93 -10.91
C ILE A 377 -30.36 21.69 -10.22
N THR A 378 -30.74 21.55 -8.95
CA THR A 378 -30.46 20.37 -8.10
C THR A 378 -31.75 19.63 -7.78
N LEU A 379 -31.66 18.38 -7.33
CA LEU A 379 -32.83 17.60 -6.91
C LEU A 379 -33.64 18.32 -5.81
N GLU A 380 -32.95 18.92 -4.85
CA GLU A 380 -33.56 19.69 -3.75
C GLU A 380 -34.27 20.95 -4.28
N ALA A 381 -33.63 21.71 -5.16
CA ALA A 381 -34.20 22.92 -5.74
C ALA A 381 -35.46 22.60 -6.58
N LEU A 382 -35.40 21.56 -7.41
CA LEU A 382 -36.53 21.10 -8.22
C LEU A 382 -37.70 20.64 -7.33
N THR A 383 -37.39 19.91 -6.25
CA THR A 383 -38.41 19.44 -5.30
C THR A 383 -39.06 20.60 -4.55
N ALA A 384 -38.25 21.57 -4.08
CA ALA A 384 -38.74 22.77 -3.40
C ALA A 384 -39.63 23.64 -4.32
N ALA A 385 -39.27 23.73 -5.61
CA ALA A 385 -40.05 24.43 -6.62
C ALA A 385 -41.25 23.61 -7.15
N ASN A 386 -41.45 22.37 -6.68
CA ASN A 386 -42.46 21.43 -7.18
C ASN A 386 -42.40 21.20 -8.71
N VAL A 387 -41.18 21.27 -9.27
CA VAL A 387 -40.91 20.97 -10.69
C VAL A 387 -40.90 19.45 -10.87
N LYS A 388 -41.55 18.98 -11.95
CA LYS A 388 -41.54 17.56 -12.30
C LYS A 388 -40.26 17.21 -13.06
N TYR A 389 -39.61 16.14 -12.62
CA TYR A 389 -38.39 15.61 -13.22
C TYR A 389 -38.44 14.08 -13.28
N LEU A 390 -37.61 13.52 -14.13
CA LEU A 390 -37.28 12.10 -14.14
C LEU A 390 -35.85 11.95 -13.62
N ASP A 391 -35.68 11.27 -12.48
CA ASP A 391 -34.36 10.89 -11.96
C ASP A 391 -34.00 9.50 -12.49
N VAL A 392 -33.01 9.43 -13.38
CA VAL A 392 -32.51 8.18 -13.95
C VAL A 392 -31.17 7.85 -13.32
N LYS A 393 -31.19 6.99 -12.32
CA LYS A 393 -29.98 6.41 -11.73
C LYS A 393 -29.27 5.52 -12.74
N ALA A 394 -27.95 5.64 -12.84
CA ALA A 394 -27.16 4.89 -13.81
C ALA A 394 -26.91 3.46 -13.30
N GLU A 395 -27.77 2.52 -13.68
CA GLU A 395 -27.56 1.08 -13.50
C GLU A 395 -27.03 0.40 -14.78
N LYS A 396 -27.24 1.06 -15.92
CA LYS A 396 -26.86 0.60 -17.27
C LYS A 396 -26.41 1.80 -18.09
N GLY A 397 -25.69 1.55 -19.18
CA GLY A 397 -25.24 2.62 -20.08
C GLY A 397 -24.01 3.38 -19.58
N ILE A 398 -23.25 2.76 -18.67
CA ILE A 398 -21.93 3.22 -18.22
C ILE A 398 -20.87 2.50 -19.05
N VAL A 399 -19.97 3.26 -19.67
CA VAL A 399 -18.83 2.70 -20.43
C VAL A 399 -17.56 3.35 -19.93
N GLU A 400 -16.64 2.55 -19.40
CA GLU A 400 -15.27 3.00 -19.12
C GLU A 400 -14.47 3.00 -20.42
N ASN A 401 -13.91 4.15 -20.76
CA ASN A 401 -13.11 4.31 -21.97
C ASN A 401 -11.64 3.95 -21.66
N SER A 402 -10.87 3.61 -22.69
CA SER A 402 -9.43 3.29 -22.55
C SER A 402 -8.59 4.43 -21.99
N SER A 403 -9.07 5.68 -22.08
CA SER A 403 -8.45 6.86 -21.48
C SER A 403 -8.73 7.03 -19.98
N GLY A 404 -9.53 6.15 -19.37
CA GLY A 404 -9.97 6.25 -17.97
C GLY A 404 -11.17 7.17 -17.74
N SER A 405 -11.67 7.87 -18.77
CA SER A 405 -12.93 8.61 -18.70
C SER A 405 -14.13 7.65 -18.70
N VAL A 406 -15.27 8.11 -18.20
CA VAL A 406 -16.53 7.33 -18.19
C VAL A 406 -17.58 8.02 -19.05
N THR A 407 -18.22 7.27 -19.93
CA THR A 407 -19.36 7.73 -20.73
C THR A 407 -20.66 7.23 -20.09
N LEU A 408 -21.60 8.13 -19.83
CA LEU A 408 -22.96 7.80 -19.39
C LEU A 408 -23.94 8.06 -20.53
N SER A 409 -24.82 7.10 -20.80
CA SER A 409 -25.88 7.22 -21.82
C SER A 409 -27.26 7.03 -21.21
N THR A 410 -28.01 8.12 -21.13
CA THR A 410 -29.39 8.14 -20.63
C THR A 410 -30.36 8.42 -21.78
N ALA A 411 -31.55 7.84 -21.77
CA ALA A 411 -32.53 8.06 -22.83
C ALA A 411 -33.96 8.23 -22.33
N LEU A 412 -34.68 9.17 -22.95
CA LEU A 412 -36.12 9.32 -22.84
C LEU A 412 -36.76 8.74 -24.10
N VAL A 413 -37.43 7.60 -23.97
CA VAL A 413 -38.00 6.84 -25.09
C VAL A 413 -39.53 6.86 -25.07
N ASN A 414 -40.13 6.50 -26.21
CA ASN A 414 -41.59 6.44 -26.37
C ASN A 414 -42.27 7.77 -26.04
N ILE A 415 -41.64 8.87 -26.46
CA ILE A 415 -42.23 10.21 -26.37
C ILE A 415 -43.51 10.19 -27.20
N LYS A 416 -44.62 10.65 -26.62
CA LYS A 416 -45.90 10.74 -27.33
C LYS A 416 -45.84 11.84 -28.38
N GLU A 417 -46.51 11.65 -29.51
CA GLU A 417 -46.55 12.61 -30.63
C GLU A 417 -46.90 14.04 -30.21
N ALA A 418 -47.90 14.19 -29.32
CA ALA A 418 -48.29 15.48 -28.75
C ALA A 418 -47.16 16.21 -27.98
N ASN A 419 -46.05 15.53 -27.69
CA ASN A 419 -44.90 16.07 -26.98
C ASN A 419 -43.63 16.14 -27.85
N TYR A 420 -43.71 15.93 -29.17
CA TYR A 420 -42.53 15.92 -30.03
C TYR A 420 -41.77 17.25 -30.06
N GLY A 421 -42.47 18.38 -29.91
CA GLY A 421 -41.88 19.72 -29.78
C GLY A 421 -41.49 20.13 -28.36
N VAL A 422 -41.75 19.30 -27.34
CA VAL A 422 -41.39 19.64 -25.94
C VAL A 422 -39.88 19.54 -25.77
N LYS A 423 -39.26 20.64 -25.34
CA LYS A 423 -37.82 20.70 -25.09
C LYS A 423 -37.47 20.17 -23.70
N PHE A 424 -36.49 19.28 -23.66
CA PHE A 424 -35.93 18.72 -22.43
C PHE A 424 -34.47 19.12 -22.26
N CYS A 425 -34.08 19.28 -21.00
CA CYS A 425 -32.69 19.36 -20.58
C CYS A 425 -32.35 18.12 -19.75
N ALA A 426 -31.11 17.66 -19.88
CA ALA A 426 -30.54 16.67 -18.99
C ALA A 426 -29.47 17.30 -18.10
N ILE A 427 -29.42 16.87 -16.84
CA ILE A 427 -28.44 17.27 -15.85
C ILE A 427 -27.87 16.01 -15.24
N SER A 428 -26.66 15.61 -15.66
CA SER A 428 -25.98 14.48 -15.05
C SER A 428 -25.36 14.85 -13.72
N TYR A 429 -25.26 13.86 -12.84
CA TYR A 429 -24.70 14.03 -11.51
C TYR A 429 -23.83 12.85 -11.10
N ILE A 430 -22.94 13.11 -10.15
CA ILE A 430 -22.23 12.10 -9.37
C ILE A 430 -22.55 12.30 -7.89
N THR A 431 -22.85 11.22 -7.21
CA THR A 431 -23.12 11.19 -5.77
C THR A 431 -21.99 10.44 -5.07
N TYR A 432 -21.39 11.09 -4.08
CA TYR A 432 -20.33 10.55 -3.22
C TYR A 432 -20.90 10.23 -1.84
N VAL A 433 -20.60 9.05 -1.32
CA VAL A 433 -21.02 8.60 0.02
C VAL A 433 -19.78 8.45 0.90
N TYR A 434 -19.64 9.32 1.90
CA TYR A 434 -18.50 9.32 2.80
C TYR A 434 -18.63 8.26 3.89
N ALA A 435 -17.49 7.68 4.30
CA ALA A 435 -17.44 6.80 5.47
C ALA A 435 -17.66 7.57 6.77
N ASP A 436 -17.24 8.83 6.83
CA ASP A 436 -17.56 9.74 7.93
C ASP A 436 -19.00 10.25 7.81
N THR A 437 -19.82 9.86 8.79
CA THR A 437 -21.23 10.24 8.90
C THR A 437 -21.48 11.75 9.03
N THR A 438 -20.47 12.56 9.37
CA THR A 438 -20.63 14.02 9.50
C THR A 438 -20.69 14.76 8.16
N LEU A 439 -19.99 14.28 7.13
CA LEU A 439 -20.07 14.83 5.76
C LEU A 439 -21.24 14.23 4.97
N GLY A 440 -21.63 13.00 5.28
CA GLY A 440 -22.81 12.34 4.70
C GLY A 440 -22.70 12.12 3.19
N THR A 441 -23.71 12.54 2.44
CA THR A 441 -23.80 12.37 0.97
C THR A 441 -23.66 13.71 0.25
N ILE A 442 -22.75 13.79 -0.71
CA ILE A 442 -22.56 14.98 -1.55
C ILE A 442 -22.90 14.61 -3.00
N THR A 443 -23.75 15.41 -3.65
CA THR A 443 -24.07 15.23 -5.07
C THR A 443 -23.67 16.46 -5.87
N THR A 444 -22.91 16.27 -6.93
CA THR A 444 -22.44 17.34 -7.83
C THR A 444 -23.19 17.22 -9.15
N TYR A 445 -23.67 18.35 -9.67
CA TYR A 445 -24.51 18.41 -10.86
C TYR A 445 -23.76 19.11 -12.00
N ALA A 446 -23.92 18.58 -13.21
CA ALA A 446 -23.45 19.23 -14.43
C ALA A 446 -24.22 20.53 -14.69
N ALA A 447 -23.71 21.35 -15.62
CA ALA A 447 -24.55 22.35 -16.24
C ALA A 447 -25.67 21.64 -17.05
N PRO A 448 -26.87 22.22 -17.15
CA PRO A 448 -27.92 21.69 -18.02
C PRO A 448 -27.43 21.55 -19.45
N SER A 449 -27.75 20.43 -20.09
CA SER A 449 -27.53 20.27 -21.52
C SER A 449 -28.28 21.34 -22.32
N GLU A 450 -27.85 21.55 -23.56
CA GLU A 450 -28.65 22.30 -24.53
C GLU A 450 -30.07 21.71 -24.60
N ALA A 451 -31.08 22.59 -24.49
CA ALA A 451 -32.48 22.21 -24.52
C ALA A 451 -32.85 21.68 -25.91
N SER A 452 -33.38 20.47 -25.97
CA SER A 452 -33.75 19.85 -27.24
C SER A 452 -35.05 19.10 -27.12
N SER A 453 -35.88 19.21 -28.15
CA SER A 453 -36.99 18.30 -28.41
C SER A 453 -36.55 17.12 -29.28
N ILE A 454 -37.38 16.08 -29.39
CA ILE A 454 -37.10 14.97 -30.32
C ILE A 454 -37.23 15.42 -31.77
N ALA A 455 -38.11 16.38 -32.07
CA ALA A 455 -38.20 17.03 -33.37
C ALA A 455 -36.88 17.73 -33.74
N ASP A 456 -36.31 18.53 -32.81
CA ASP A 456 -35.03 19.23 -33.04
C ASP A 456 -33.88 18.22 -33.30
N ALA A 457 -33.80 17.17 -32.47
CA ALA A 457 -32.78 16.15 -32.61
C ALA A 457 -32.96 15.34 -33.91
N ALA A 458 -34.19 15.03 -34.29
CA ALA A 458 -34.51 14.30 -35.52
C ALA A 458 -34.18 15.11 -36.77
N TRP A 459 -34.44 16.41 -36.74
CA TRP A 459 -34.02 17.32 -37.81
C TRP A 459 -32.50 17.36 -37.96
N ARG A 460 -31.75 17.55 -36.87
CA ARG A 460 -30.27 17.49 -36.90
C ARG A 460 -29.76 16.15 -37.44
N ALA A 461 -30.44 15.05 -37.10
CA ALA A 461 -30.11 13.72 -37.58
C ALA A 461 -30.40 13.52 -39.08
N LEU A 462 -31.51 14.06 -39.59
CA LEU A 462 -31.83 14.03 -41.02
C LEU A 462 -30.86 14.87 -41.86
N ALA A 463 -30.36 15.98 -41.30
CA ALA A 463 -29.37 16.84 -41.94
C ALA A 463 -27.93 16.29 -41.82
N ASP A 464 -27.67 15.28 -40.98
CA ASP A 464 -26.36 14.64 -40.81
C ASP A 464 -26.07 13.66 -41.96
N VAL A 465 -25.70 14.24 -43.09
CA VAL A 465 -25.36 13.53 -44.33
C VAL A 465 -23.95 13.89 -44.81
N SER A 466 -23.34 13.00 -45.60
CA SER A 466 -22.00 13.16 -46.16
C SER A 466 -22.00 12.81 -47.64
N THR A 467 -21.36 13.63 -48.47
CA THR A 467 -21.17 13.34 -49.91
C THR A 467 -20.18 12.19 -50.16
N GLU A 468 -19.44 11.79 -49.13
CA GLU A 468 -18.47 10.70 -49.17
C GLU A 468 -18.83 9.61 -48.14
N LEU A 469 -18.47 8.36 -48.43
CA LEU A 469 -18.61 7.26 -47.49
C LEU A 469 -17.65 7.48 -46.30
N LYS A 470 -18.20 7.63 -45.08
CA LYS A 470 -17.42 7.88 -43.86
C LYS A 470 -17.80 6.88 -42.78
N SER A 471 -16.89 6.67 -41.82
CA SER A 471 -17.16 5.82 -40.66
C SER A 471 -18.47 6.23 -39.99
N GLY A 472 -19.44 5.33 -39.95
CA GLY A 472 -20.79 5.57 -39.43
C GLY A 472 -21.83 6.06 -40.45
N CYS A 473 -21.45 6.72 -41.55
CA CYS A 473 -22.37 7.17 -42.61
C CYS A 473 -22.23 6.30 -43.87
N THR A 474 -22.96 5.18 -43.90
CA THR A 474 -22.83 4.16 -44.97
C THR A 474 -24.11 3.93 -45.77
N ASN A 475 -25.26 4.44 -45.31
CA ASN A 475 -26.54 4.23 -46.01
C ASN A 475 -26.73 5.30 -47.09
N PRO A 476 -26.91 4.94 -48.38
CA PRO A 476 -27.08 5.91 -49.45
C PRO A 476 -28.47 6.55 -49.45
N LEU A 477 -28.53 7.82 -49.86
CA LEU A 477 -29.73 8.61 -50.11
C LEU A 477 -29.62 9.35 -51.43
N HIS A 478 -30.77 9.59 -52.07
CA HIS A 478 -30.89 10.37 -53.31
C HIS A 478 -31.56 11.75 -53.10
N SER A 479 -32.08 12.00 -51.90
CA SER A 479 -32.56 13.29 -51.41
C SER A 479 -32.28 13.41 -49.90
N TYR A 480 -32.08 14.63 -49.41
CA TYR A 480 -31.84 14.91 -47.99
C TYR A 480 -32.38 16.28 -47.58
N TRP A 481 -32.50 16.50 -46.26
CA TRP A 481 -33.04 17.75 -45.71
C TRP A 481 -31.91 18.66 -45.24
N LYS A 482 -31.96 19.95 -45.60
CA LYS A 482 -31.02 20.98 -45.10
C LYS A 482 -31.73 22.29 -44.75
N LEU A 483 -31.12 23.06 -43.86
CA LEU A 483 -31.61 24.40 -43.48
C LEU A 483 -31.25 25.42 -44.56
N GLU A 484 -32.25 26.03 -45.19
CA GLU A 484 -32.11 27.15 -46.11
C GLU A 484 -33.04 28.30 -45.67
N ASN A 485 -32.49 29.49 -45.47
CA ASN A 485 -33.26 30.70 -45.10
C ASN A 485 -34.15 30.56 -43.85
N GLY A 486 -33.76 29.72 -42.88
CA GLY A 486 -34.53 29.49 -41.66
C GLY A 486 -35.63 28.44 -41.80
N GLU A 487 -35.80 27.84 -42.98
CA GLU A 487 -36.71 26.73 -43.24
C GLU A 487 -35.92 25.49 -43.68
N TYR A 488 -36.38 24.30 -43.31
CA TYR A 488 -35.74 23.06 -43.75
C TYR A 488 -36.39 22.59 -45.05
N VAL A 489 -35.58 22.42 -46.10
CA VAL A 489 -36.04 22.00 -47.44
C VAL A 489 -35.42 20.67 -47.83
N GLU A 490 -36.21 19.82 -48.49
CA GLU A 490 -35.71 18.61 -49.13
C GLU A 490 -35.00 18.97 -50.43
N VAL A 491 -33.82 18.40 -50.65
CA VAL A 491 -32.98 18.66 -51.81
C VAL A 491 -32.50 17.34 -52.40
N ASP A 492 -32.58 17.23 -53.72
CA ASP A 492 -32.06 16.09 -54.47
C ASP A 492 -30.53 16.07 -54.44
N GLY A 493 -29.96 14.91 -54.20
CA GLY A 493 -28.51 14.72 -54.19
C GLY A 493 -28.09 13.36 -53.60
N ASP A 494 -27.04 12.78 -54.18
CA ASP A 494 -26.46 11.51 -53.72
C ASP A 494 -25.57 11.74 -52.49
N VAL A 495 -26.03 11.26 -51.33
CA VAL A 495 -25.33 11.40 -50.04
C VAL A 495 -25.39 10.10 -49.22
N TYR A 496 -24.60 10.03 -48.16
CA TYR A 496 -24.58 8.93 -47.19
C TYR A 496 -24.99 9.41 -45.81
N THR A 497 -25.72 8.58 -45.06
CA THR A 497 -26.17 8.87 -43.69
C THR A 497 -25.97 7.69 -42.75
N LYS A 498 -26.06 7.98 -41.45
CA LYS A 498 -25.98 6.99 -40.36
C LYS A 498 -27.24 6.15 -40.23
N TYR A 499 -28.36 6.64 -40.76
CA TYR A 499 -29.69 6.07 -40.51
C TYR A 499 -30.18 5.23 -41.68
N SER A 500 -30.76 4.06 -41.39
CA SER A 500 -31.44 3.25 -42.39
C SER A 500 -32.70 3.95 -42.91
N LYS A 501 -33.24 3.50 -44.05
CA LYS A 501 -34.48 4.05 -44.62
C LYS A 501 -35.66 4.01 -43.64
N ALA A 502 -35.78 2.93 -42.86
CA ALA A 502 -36.82 2.81 -41.83
C ALA A 502 -36.61 3.81 -40.67
N GLN A 503 -35.35 4.00 -40.27
CA GLN A 503 -35.01 4.99 -39.25
C GLN A 503 -35.28 6.42 -39.75
N GLN A 504 -34.99 6.73 -41.01
CA GLN A 504 -35.31 8.04 -41.58
C GLN A 504 -36.81 8.32 -41.65
N ALA A 505 -37.63 7.32 -41.99
CA ALA A 505 -39.09 7.47 -41.93
C ALA A 505 -39.57 7.80 -40.51
N ALA A 506 -38.98 7.16 -39.50
CA ALA A 506 -39.26 7.47 -38.10
C ALA A 506 -38.76 8.88 -37.69
N LEU A 507 -37.57 9.30 -38.17
CA LEU A 507 -37.08 10.66 -37.94
C LEU A 507 -38.01 11.71 -38.55
N LEU A 508 -38.48 11.50 -39.78
CA LEU A 508 -39.43 12.39 -40.45
C LEU A 508 -40.79 12.45 -39.72
N ALA A 509 -41.22 11.36 -39.10
CA ALA A 509 -42.42 11.35 -38.26
C ALA A 509 -42.26 12.20 -36.98
N PHE A 510 -41.03 12.34 -36.45
CA PHE A 510 -40.77 13.22 -35.31
C PHE A 510 -40.78 14.70 -35.69
N THR A 511 -40.52 15.01 -36.95
CA THR A 511 -40.42 16.40 -37.42
C THR A 511 -41.75 17.00 -37.87
N SER A 512 -42.77 16.19 -38.09
CA SER A 512 -44.07 16.60 -38.67
C SER A 512 -45.01 17.32 -37.68
N ALA A 513 -44.52 17.66 -36.48
CA ALA A 513 -45.27 18.28 -35.39
C ALA A 513 -44.91 19.77 -35.14
N ASN A 514 -44.15 20.41 -36.04
CA ASN A 514 -43.84 21.85 -35.98
C ASN A 514 -44.62 22.64 -37.02
#